data_AF-A0A093Y7N4-F1
#
_entry.id   AF-A0A093Y7N4-F1
#
_cell.length_a   1.000
_cell.length_b   1.000
_cell.length_c   1.000
_cell.angle_alpha   90.00
_cell.angle_beta   90.00
_cell.angle_gamma   90.00
#
_symmetry.space_group_name_H-M   'P 1'
#
loop_
_entity.id
_entity.type
_entity.pdbx_description
1 polymer ?
#
loop_
_entity_poly.entity_id
_entity_poly.type
_entity_poly.pdbx_seq_one_letter_code
_entity_poly.pdbx_strand_id
1 'polypeptide(L)'
;MTPMLIPPRRRRPNNRKVGLWIHSCVCLCCVARWSQNFRGEVGICILRVYTTIVEIVPVPNRPIRSPFFSPTAINKQQVAPHRLHPNIRLSLSTASVPTRRPGASIGLVSNPSPSSAPAFKRPRFPTMHFSKSLVALAACFLPLIASAELKLRNADAKNVKANSYIVVYNDIDDSTFESEMFGVHSFLSRRDSTFRGMGHKYKMPTFKGYQIEADMDTVNKISESSHVAYVEKDVMVSAYELSVRIGAPWGLDRISHRNGTSEGQEEYTYDSTAGEGTTIYIVDSGINIKHEEFGGRAVWGKNYVEGSIDEDEDGHGTHVAGIAGGAKYGVASKAHLIAIKVLDAKGDGTSSDVLAGMQWAADDAEKKNQTGKSVINMSLGAGYSEAFNKATAAIIAKGVVVVAAAGNEDANASGVSPASTPDVITVGATYRNDTRAVFSNWGVALDVFAPGVGIKSAWKGNTTATMTISGTSMACPHVAGLAAYFIGLEKNGTSTPAKITARIKGAATKGVVTDLKNSVNNLAYNDDGY
;
A
#
# COMPACT_ATOMS: atom_id res chain seq x y z
N MET A 1 21.89 -36.47 60.46
CA MET A 1 22.34 -37.86 60.72
C MET A 1 22.62 -38.52 59.38
N THR A 2 23.88 -38.87 59.13
CA THR A 2 24.39 -39.66 57.98
C THR A 2 24.27 -41.18 58.30
N PRO A 3 24.45 -42.15 57.37
CA PRO A 3 25.51 -42.29 56.35
C PRO A 3 24.97 -42.31 54.90
N MET A 4 25.67 -41.89 53.84
CA MET A 4 27.09 -42.02 53.44
C MET A 4 27.48 -43.40 52.87
N LEU A 5 27.61 -43.49 51.54
CA LEU A 5 28.62 -44.30 50.84
C LEU A 5 28.81 -43.78 49.40
N ILE A 6 30.05 -43.81 48.90
CA ILE A 6 30.49 -43.30 47.59
C ILE A 6 31.52 -44.32 46.99
N PRO A 7 32.11 -44.10 45.81
CA PRO A 7 31.84 -44.74 44.51
C PRO A 7 32.81 -45.90 44.17
N PRO A 8 32.97 -46.29 42.88
CA PRO A 8 34.17 -45.79 42.19
C PRO A 8 33.97 -45.33 40.71
N ARG A 9 35.09 -44.93 40.09
CA ARG A 9 35.20 -44.06 38.90
C ARG A 9 35.46 -44.80 37.57
N ARG A 10 35.05 -44.14 36.47
CA ARG A 10 35.72 -43.99 35.15
C ARG A 10 36.40 -45.21 34.48
N ARG A 11 36.04 -45.46 33.21
CA ARG A 11 36.96 -45.45 32.05
C ARG A 11 36.21 -45.31 30.71
N ARG A 12 36.70 -44.40 29.84
CA ARG A 12 36.47 -44.37 28.37
C ARG A 12 37.60 -45.21 27.70
N PRO A 13 37.68 -45.31 26.37
CA PRO A 13 36.67 -45.73 25.36
C PRO A 13 37.22 -46.91 24.51
N ASN A 14 36.43 -47.51 23.59
CA ASN A 14 37.03 -47.95 22.33
C ASN A 14 36.09 -48.11 21.12
N ASN A 15 36.67 -47.80 19.97
CA ASN A 15 36.15 -47.69 18.61
C ASN A 15 35.56 -48.97 17.95
N ARG A 16 34.95 -48.73 16.76
CA ARG A 16 34.53 -49.64 15.66
C ARG A 16 33.11 -50.21 15.83
N LYS A 17 32.25 -50.24 14.79
CA LYS A 17 32.43 -49.94 13.35
C LYS A 17 31.09 -49.53 12.69
N VAL A 18 31.19 -48.63 11.72
CA VAL A 18 30.36 -48.42 10.51
C VAL A 18 29.04 -49.21 10.39
N GLY A 19 27.93 -48.46 10.23
CA GLY A 19 26.64 -48.95 9.73
C GLY A 19 25.89 -47.83 9.01
N LEU A 20 26.16 -47.64 7.72
CA LEU A 20 25.55 -46.60 6.90
C LEU A 20 24.16 -47.06 6.42
N TRP A 21 23.08 -46.43 6.91
CA TRP A 21 21.73 -46.63 6.39
C TRP A 21 21.26 -45.37 5.66
N ILE A 22 21.30 -45.43 4.33
CA ILE A 22 20.64 -44.46 3.45
C ILE A 22 19.20 -44.95 3.28
N HIS A 23 18.24 -44.25 3.88
CA HIS A 23 16.82 -44.44 3.56
C HIS A 23 16.38 -43.41 2.53
N SER A 24 16.35 -43.83 1.26
CA SER A 24 15.66 -43.11 0.19
C SER A 24 14.17 -43.45 0.24
N CYS A 25 13.37 -42.58 0.86
CA CYS A 25 11.92 -42.69 0.77
C CYS A 25 11.43 -42.14 -0.58
N VAL A 26 11.19 -43.04 -1.53
CA VAL A 26 10.36 -42.75 -2.71
C VAL A 26 8.92 -43.14 -2.38
N CYS A 27 7.99 -42.20 -2.50
CA CYS A 27 6.57 -42.48 -2.31
C CYS A 27 6.06 -43.50 -3.33
N LEU A 28 5.59 -44.65 -2.86
CA LEU A 28 4.60 -45.46 -3.56
C LEU A 28 3.23 -45.21 -2.93
N CYS A 29 2.26 -44.74 -3.71
CA CYS A 29 0.85 -44.88 -3.38
C CYS A 29 0.01 -45.06 -4.64
N CYS A 30 -0.58 -46.26 -4.76
CA CYS A 30 -1.85 -46.60 -5.41
C CYS A 30 -2.19 -45.98 -6.78
N VAL A 31 -2.05 -46.79 -7.84
CA VAL A 31 -3.05 -46.85 -8.92
C VAL A 31 -3.58 -48.29 -9.01
N ALA A 32 -4.82 -48.49 -8.59
CA ALA A 32 -5.53 -49.75 -8.70
C ALA A 32 -6.76 -49.61 -9.61
N ARG A 33 -6.58 -49.83 -10.93
CA ARG A 33 -7.65 -50.35 -11.80
C ARG A 33 -7.13 -50.84 -13.16
N TRP A 34 -7.09 -52.17 -13.29
CA TRP A 34 -7.35 -52.90 -14.53
C TRP A 34 -8.74 -53.57 -14.32
N SER A 35 -9.55 -53.91 -15.32
CA SER A 35 -9.32 -54.15 -16.75
C SER A 35 -10.65 -53.99 -17.52
N GLN A 36 -10.62 -53.61 -18.80
CA GLN A 36 -11.06 -54.49 -19.91
C GLN A 36 -10.98 -53.81 -21.30
N ASN A 37 -10.31 -54.52 -22.22
CA ASN A 37 -10.53 -54.63 -23.67
C ASN A 37 -10.02 -53.57 -24.70
N PHE A 38 -9.01 -54.05 -25.46
CA PHE A 38 -8.89 -54.07 -26.94
C PHE A 38 -8.16 -52.96 -27.75
N ARG A 39 -6.94 -53.34 -28.19
CA ARG A 39 -6.32 -53.27 -29.55
C ARG A 39 -5.79 -51.94 -30.15
N GLY A 40 -4.55 -52.04 -30.66
CA GLY A 40 -3.91 -51.16 -31.66
C GLY A 40 -3.21 -49.92 -31.09
N GLU A 41 -2.03 -49.48 -31.53
CA GLU A 41 -1.04 -50.01 -32.50
C GLU A 41 0.40 -49.68 -32.02
N VAL A 42 1.42 -50.15 -32.74
CA VAL A 42 2.84 -50.10 -32.33
C VAL A 42 3.51 -48.77 -32.72
N GLY A 43 4.13 -48.08 -31.76
CA GLY A 43 4.98 -46.91 -31.99
C GLY A 43 6.39 -47.12 -31.42
N ILE A 44 7.42 -47.01 -32.25
CA ILE A 44 8.82 -47.36 -31.91
C ILE A 44 9.54 -46.20 -31.21
N CYS A 45 10.19 -46.49 -30.08
CA CYS A 45 11.10 -45.57 -29.40
C CYS A 45 12.44 -45.44 -30.13
N ILE A 46 12.96 -44.22 -30.26
CA ILE A 46 14.40 -43.95 -30.43
C ILE A 46 14.83 -42.98 -29.32
N LEU A 47 15.43 -43.53 -28.26
CA LEU A 47 16.04 -42.76 -27.18
C LEU A 47 17.52 -42.52 -27.52
N ARG A 48 17.93 -41.28 -27.79
CA ARG A 48 19.36 -40.93 -27.88
C ARG A 48 19.87 -40.56 -26.50
N VAL A 49 20.67 -41.46 -25.91
CA VAL A 49 21.43 -41.20 -24.68
C VAL A 49 22.75 -40.53 -25.05
N TYR A 50 23.03 -39.36 -24.46
CA TYR A 50 24.37 -38.76 -24.43
C TYR A 50 24.94 -38.87 -23.03
N THR A 51 25.81 -39.85 -22.81
CA THR A 51 26.66 -39.95 -21.61
C THR A 51 27.89 -39.08 -21.80
N THR A 52 28.01 -38.02 -21.01
CA THR A 52 29.27 -37.27 -20.86
C THR A 52 29.87 -37.58 -19.49
N ILE A 53 31.00 -38.27 -19.49
CA ILE A 53 31.79 -38.56 -18.29
C ILE A 53 32.65 -37.32 -18.00
N VAL A 54 32.61 -36.83 -16.75
CA VAL A 54 33.54 -35.82 -16.25
C VAL A 54 34.43 -36.50 -15.21
N GLU A 55 35.70 -36.71 -15.54
CA GLU A 55 36.70 -37.17 -14.57
C GLU A 55 37.03 -36.06 -13.57
N ILE A 56 37.11 -36.42 -12.29
CA ILE A 56 37.54 -35.52 -11.21
C ILE A 56 38.97 -35.89 -10.84
N VAL A 57 39.92 -35.00 -11.17
CA VAL A 57 41.33 -35.13 -10.75
C VAL A 57 41.56 -34.34 -9.45
N PRO A 58 42.03 -34.97 -8.36
CA PRO A 58 42.34 -34.27 -7.12
C PRO A 58 43.76 -33.68 -7.13
N VAL A 59 43.91 -32.41 -6.75
CA VAL A 59 45.22 -31.76 -6.50
C VAL A 59 45.28 -31.28 -5.05
N PRO A 60 46.37 -31.54 -4.29
CA PRO A 60 46.36 -31.40 -2.83
C PRO A 60 46.72 -29.99 -2.30
N ASN A 61 46.24 -29.72 -1.08
CA ASN A 61 46.49 -28.51 -0.29
C ASN A 61 47.99 -28.16 -0.10
N ARG A 62 48.31 -26.86 -0.18
CA ARG A 62 49.22 -26.18 0.78
C ARG A 62 48.74 -24.74 1.08
N PRO A 63 48.91 -24.25 2.33
CA PRO A 63 48.53 -22.89 2.74
C PRO A 63 49.66 -21.88 2.50
N ILE A 64 49.36 -20.56 2.57
CA ILE A 64 50.20 -19.53 3.24
C ILE A 64 49.53 -18.13 3.21
N ARG A 65 49.43 -17.54 4.43
CA ARG A 65 49.47 -16.12 4.84
C ARG A 65 48.80 -15.01 4.01
N SER A 66 47.99 -14.22 4.71
CA SER A 66 47.73 -12.80 4.44
C SER A 66 48.98 -11.93 4.61
N PRO A 67 48.96 -10.71 4.06
CA PRO A 67 49.25 -9.56 4.91
C PRO A 67 48.20 -8.43 4.80
N PHE A 68 48.07 -7.68 5.90
CA PHE A 68 47.47 -6.35 5.92
C PHE A 68 48.22 -5.38 5.00
N PHE A 69 47.51 -4.44 4.38
CA PHE A 69 47.95 -3.03 4.36
C PHE A 69 46.73 -2.10 4.19
N SER A 70 46.75 -0.99 4.93
CA SER A 70 45.77 0.12 4.85
C SER A 70 46.35 1.29 4.04
N PRO A 71 45.58 2.35 3.74
CA PRO A 71 45.69 3.05 2.46
C PRO A 71 46.60 4.28 2.46
N THR A 72 47.01 4.71 1.26
CA THR A 72 47.52 6.07 1.02
C THR A 72 47.06 6.59 -0.34
N ALA A 73 46.70 7.88 -0.40
CA ALA A 73 46.15 8.54 -1.59
C ALA A 73 47.22 9.09 -2.55
N ILE A 74 46.83 9.27 -3.83
CA ILE A 74 47.30 10.26 -4.83
C ILE A 74 46.31 10.11 -6.01
N ASN A 75 45.35 11.01 -6.22
CA ASN A 75 45.40 12.36 -6.80
C ASN A 75 45.30 12.37 -8.36
N LYS A 76 44.20 12.97 -8.84
CA LYS A 76 43.93 13.60 -10.16
C LYS A 76 44.57 13.00 -11.43
N GLN A 77 43.70 12.62 -12.38
CA GLN A 77 43.82 13.15 -13.75
C GLN A 77 42.44 13.28 -14.43
N GLN A 78 42.27 14.37 -15.18
CA GLN A 78 41.09 14.65 -16.01
C GLN A 78 41.24 13.96 -17.37
N VAL A 79 40.15 13.40 -17.90
CA VAL A 79 39.98 13.23 -19.36
C VAL A 79 38.56 13.64 -19.73
N ALA A 80 38.44 14.57 -20.67
CA ALA A 80 37.18 15.11 -21.20
C ALA A 80 36.71 14.30 -22.43
N PRO A 81 35.45 14.46 -22.90
CA PRO A 81 34.77 13.42 -23.68
C PRO A 81 35.03 13.47 -25.18
N HIS A 82 34.98 12.30 -25.84
CA HIS A 82 34.90 12.20 -27.29
C HIS A 82 33.47 12.47 -27.79
N ARG A 83 33.33 13.51 -28.63
CA ARG A 83 32.18 13.66 -29.53
C ARG A 83 32.39 12.83 -30.80
N LEU A 84 31.31 12.24 -31.31
CA LEU A 84 31.11 12.04 -32.75
C LEU A 84 29.73 12.59 -33.14
N HIS A 85 29.64 13.15 -34.35
CA HIS A 85 28.54 13.98 -34.83
C HIS A 85 27.70 13.26 -35.93
N PRO A 86 26.60 13.84 -36.46
CA PRO A 86 25.38 13.08 -36.78
C PRO A 86 25.14 12.83 -38.28
N ASN A 87 24.09 12.06 -38.58
CA ASN A 87 23.07 12.15 -39.66
C ASN A 87 22.30 10.80 -39.64
N ILE A 88 20.98 10.65 -39.91
CA ILE A 88 20.18 11.10 -41.05
C ILE A 88 18.67 11.23 -40.69
N ARG A 89 18.06 12.33 -41.15
CA ARG A 89 16.66 12.63 -41.58
C ARG A 89 15.40 12.08 -40.88
N LEU A 90 14.48 13.04 -40.69
CA LEU A 90 13.03 12.91 -40.52
C LEU A 90 12.31 12.16 -41.65
N SER A 91 11.15 11.57 -41.33
CA SER A 91 9.97 11.60 -42.19
C SER A 91 8.73 12.02 -41.40
N LEU A 92 7.94 12.94 -41.96
CA LEU A 92 6.61 13.31 -41.47
C LEU A 92 5.57 12.37 -42.05
N SER A 93 4.56 11.98 -41.27
CA SER A 93 3.28 11.51 -41.80
C SER A 93 2.13 12.06 -40.96
N THR A 94 1.19 12.70 -41.64
CA THR A 94 -0.01 13.36 -41.10
C THR A 94 -1.26 12.48 -41.27
N ALA A 95 -2.38 12.93 -40.71
CA ALA A 95 -3.74 12.38 -40.80
C ALA A 95 -4.08 11.27 -39.77
N SER A 96 -5.30 11.20 -39.22
CA SER A 96 -6.41 12.17 -39.21
C SER A 96 -7.46 11.81 -38.14
N VAL A 97 -8.10 12.81 -37.55
CA VAL A 97 -9.29 12.67 -36.68
C VAL A 97 -10.55 12.43 -37.52
N PRO A 98 -11.54 11.67 -37.00
CA PRO A 98 -12.93 11.90 -37.35
C PRO A 98 -13.80 12.18 -36.11
N THR A 99 -14.38 13.38 -36.07
CA THR A 99 -15.52 13.72 -35.21
C THR A 99 -16.83 13.32 -35.91
N ARG A 100 -17.83 12.77 -35.19
CA ARG A 100 -19.23 12.81 -35.64
C ARG A 100 -20.28 12.56 -34.55
N ARG A 101 -21.13 13.57 -34.37
CA ARG A 101 -22.54 13.58 -33.92
C ARG A 101 -23.19 14.79 -34.62
N PRO A 102 -24.53 14.96 -34.66
CA PRO A 102 -25.61 14.04 -34.31
C PRO A 102 -26.55 13.77 -35.51
N GLY A 103 -27.61 12.98 -35.30
CA GLY A 103 -28.76 12.89 -36.20
C GLY A 103 -30.03 12.60 -35.39
N ALA A 104 -31.12 13.32 -35.66
CA ALA A 104 -32.39 13.21 -34.94
C ALA A 104 -33.59 13.35 -35.89
N SER A 105 -34.57 12.45 -35.78
CA SER A 105 -35.92 12.48 -36.37
C SER A 105 -36.68 11.19 -36.00
N ILE A 106 -38.02 11.07 -35.97
CA ILE A 106 -39.16 11.97 -35.67
C ILE A 106 -40.41 11.07 -35.47
N GLY A 107 -41.29 11.40 -34.52
CA GLY A 107 -42.73 11.04 -34.46
C GLY A 107 -43.16 9.59 -34.14
N LEU A 108 -44.44 9.31 -33.82
CA LEU A 108 -45.60 10.15 -33.40
C LEU A 108 -46.74 9.22 -32.88
N VAL A 109 -47.50 9.65 -31.85
CA VAL A 109 -48.92 9.31 -31.53
C VAL A 109 -49.35 7.83 -31.29
N SER A 110 -49.88 7.54 -30.09
CA SER A 110 -51.34 7.31 -29.90
C SER A 110 -51.74 7.07 -28.43
N ASN A 111 -52.92 7.60 -28.07
CA ASN A 111 -53.65 7.40 -26.81
C ASN A 111 -54.84 6.43 -27.09
N PRO A 112 -55.40 5.69 -26.10
CA PRO A 112 -56.56 6.24 -25.37
C PRO A 112 -56.78 5.73 -23.92
N SER A 113 -57.71 6.39 -23.21
CA SER A 113 -58.36 5.98 -21.93
C SER A 113 -59.84 5.55 -22.21
N PRO A 114 -60.76 5.17 -21.27
CA PRO A 114 -61.04 5.79 -19.94
C PRO A 114 -61.70 4.89 -18.82
N SER A 115 -62.26 5.54 -17.77
CA SER A 115 -63.27 5.05 -16.78
C SER A 115 -62.76 4.24 -15.56
N SER A 116 -63.25 4.38 -14.30
CA SER A 116 -64.52 4.91 -13.75
C SER A 116 -64.39 5.59 -12.35
N ALA A 117 -65.46 6.28 -11.88
CA ALA A 117 -65.61 6.98 -10.57
C ALA A 117 -66.73 6.29 -9.69
N PRO A 118 -67.36 6.83 -8.59
CA PRO A 118 -67.59 8.22 -8.15
C PRO A 118 -67.53 8.48 -6.59
N ALA A 119 -68.40 9.38 -6.07
CA ALA A 119 -68.13 10.40 -5.05
C ALA A 119 -69.31 10.72 -4.10
N PHE A 120 -69.15 11.65 -3.11
CA PHE A 120 -70.17 12.55 -2.48
C PHE A 120 -69.47 13.45 -1.40
N LYS A 121 -69.92 14.63 -0.89
CA LYS A 121 -71.22 15.34 -0.79
C LYS A 121 -71.00 16.88 -0.59
N ARG A 122 -71.96 17.76 -0.98
CA ARG A 122 -71.95 19.25 -0.77
C ARG A 122 -72.91 19.69 0.37
N PRO A 123 -72.88 20.97 0.82
CA PRO A 123 -73.74 22.08 0.31
C PRO A 123 -72.96 23.42 0.14
N ARG A 124 -73.46 24.64 -0.18
CA ARG A 124 -74.79 25.22 -0.57
C ARG A 124 -74.62 26.43 -1.56
N PHE A 125 -75.45 27.48 -1.48
CA PHE A 125 -75.53 28.78 -2.24
C PHE A 125 -76.12 29.88 -1.28
N PRO A 126 -76.21 31.23 -1.56
CA PRO A 126 -76.46 31.89 -2.87
C PRO A 126 -75.91 33.34 -3.17
N THR A 127 -76.15 33.74 -4.43
CA THR A 127 -76.26 35.04 -5.18
C THR A 127 -76.03 36.47 -4.60
N MET A 128 -75.26 37.25 -5.39
CA MET A 128 -75.33 38.69 -5.80
C MET A 128 -76.25 39.72 -5.07
N HIS A 129 -75.71 40.91 -4.70
CA HIS A 129 -75.80 42.18 -5.47
C HIS A 129 -75.22 43.45 -4.76
N PHE A 130 -74.73 44.40 -5.59
CA PHE A 130 -74.61 45.87 -5.41
C PHE A 130 -73.80 46.57 -4.28
N SER A 131 -72.74 47.27 -4.72
CA SER A 131 -72.50 48.73 -4.57
C SER A 131 -71.27 49.26 -3.78
N LYS A 132 -70.56 50.20 -4.43
CA LYS A 132 -69.75 51.32 -3.92
C LYS A 132 -68.59 51.06 -2.93
N SER A 133 -67.35 51.09 -3.45
CA SER A 133 -66.35 52.18 -3.23
C SER A 133 -64.88 51.72 -3.35
N LEU A 134 -64.03 52.61 -3.88
CA LEU A 134 -62.55 52.69 -3.85
C LEU A 134 -61.73 51.41 -3.56
N VAL A 135 -60.85 51.01 -4.50
CA VAL A 135 -59.37 51.10 -4.35
C VAL A 135 -58.78 51.41 -5.74
N ALA A 136 -57.70 52.19 -5.78
CA ALA A 136 -57.11 52.74 -6.99
C ALA A 136 -56.04 51.86 -7.65
N LEU A 137 -55.74 52.24 -8.89
CA LEU A 137 -54.65 51.80 -9.75
C LEU A 137 -53.29 51.67 -9.04
N ALA A 138 -52.64 50.50 -9.14
CA ALA A 138 -51.21 50.35 -8.91
C ALA A 138 -50.65 49.22 -9.79
N ALA A 139 -49.90 49.58 -10.83
CA ALA A 139 -49.13 48.61 -11.59
C ALA A 139 -47.93 48.16 -10.73
N CYS A 140 -47.94 46.92 -10.27
CA CYS A 140 -46.82 46.37 -9.52
C CYS A 140 -45.60 46.20 -10.44
N PHE A 141 -44.67 47.15 -10.34
CA PHE A 141 -43.26 46.87 -10.59
C PHE A 141 -42.86 45.68 -9.71
N LEU A 142 -42.68 44.51 -10.32
CA LEU A 142 -41.89 43.45 -9.72
C LEU A 142 -40.42 43.86 -9.88
N PRO A 143 -39.69 44.18 -8.79
CA PRO A 143 -38.25 44.34 -8.91
C PRO A 143 -37.67 42.99 -9.32
N LEU A 144 -37.00 42.96 -10.47
CA LEU A 144 -36.21 41.82 -10.88
C LEU A 144 -34.98 41.77 -9.97
N ILE A 145 -35.13 41.20 -8.77
CA ILE A 145 -34.01 40.96 -7.86
C ILE A 145 -33.16 39.85 -8.49
N ALA A 146 -32.22 40.26 -9.33
CA ALA A 146 -31.07 39.44 -9.65
C ALA A 146 -30.31 39.22 -8.33
N SER A 147 -30.53 38.05 -7.71
CA SER A 147 -29.69 37.61 -6.61
C SER A 147 -28.29 37.46 -7.17
N ALA A 148 -27.40 38.40 -6.84
CA ALA A 148 -25.97 38.24 -7.10
C ALA A 148 -25.54 36.98 -6.35
N GLU A 149 -25.26 35.92 -7.10
CA GLU A 149 -24.85 34.64 -6.52
C GLU A 149 -23.48 34.85 -5.88
N LEU A 150 -23.44 34.73 -4.55
CA LEU A 150 -22.22 34.88 -3.77
C LEU A 150 -21.15 33.95 -4.35
N LYS A 151 -20.03 34.52 -4.80
CA LYS A 151 -18.92 33.79 -5.44
C LYS A 151 -18.08 32.97 -4.43
N LEU A 152 -18.70 32.37 -3.41
CA LEU A 152 -18.02 31.60 -2.37
C LEU A 152 -17.74 30.18 -2.85
N ARG A 153 -16.48 29.92 -3.22
CA ARG A 153 -16.08 28.71 -3.95
C ARG A 153 -15.92 27.46 -3.09
N ASN A 154 -15.68 27.61 -1.79
CA ASN A 154 -15.44 26.52 -0.84
C ASN A 154 -16.46 26.54 0.33
N ALA A 155 -17.75 26.73 0.04
CA ALA A 155 -18.80 26.85 1.05
C ALA A 155 -18.78 25.73 2.12
N ASP A 156 -18.48 24.48 1.72
CA ASP A 156 -18.40 23.30 2.59
C ASP A 156 -17.05 23.08 3.30
N ALA A 157 -16.12 24.04 3.21
CA ALA A 157 -14.79 23.94 3.83
C ALA A 157 -14.87 23.70 5.35
N LYS A 158 -14.03 22.78 5.82
CA LYS A 158 -13.89 22.39 7.23
C LYS A 158 -12.59 22.96 7.80
N ASN A 159 -12.49 23.05 9.13
CA ASN A 159 -11.36 23.66 9.82
C ASN A 159 -11.08 25.11 9.36
N VAL A 160 -12.15 25.87 9.08
CA VAL A 160 -12.05 27.27 8.65
C VAL A 160 -11.71 28.18 9.84
N LYS A 161 -10.90 29.20 9.60
CA LYS A 161 -10.67 30.27 10.56
C LYS A 161 -11.92 31.17 10.56
N ALA A 162 -12.56 31.30 11.72
CA ALA A 162 -13.83 32.00 11.85
C ALA A 162 -13.75 33.45 11.32
N ASN A 163 -14.73 33.83 10.50
CA ASN A 163 -14.87 35.15 9.87
C ASN A 163 -13.66 35.60 9.02
N SER A 164 -12.79 34.68 8.61
CA SER A 164 -11.62 34.95 7.77
C SER A 164 -11.84 34.38 6.36
N TYR A 165 -11.49 35.16 5.34
CA TYR A 165 -11.74 34.85 3.92
C TYR A 165 -10.56 35.26 3.05
N ILE A 166 -10.38 34.57 1.93
CA ILE A 166 -9.44 34.91 0.86
C ILE A 166 -10.25 35.38 -0.34
N VAL A 167 -10.06 36.64 -0.74
CA VAL A 167 -10.69 37.23 -1.94
C VAL A 167 -9.69 37.14 -3.09
N VAL A 168 -10.10 36.52 -4.19
CA VAL A 168 -9.27 36.29 -5.38
C VAL A 168 -9.82 37.13 -6.53
N TYR A 169 -8.96 37.93 -7.15
CA TYR A 169 -9.30 38.71 -8.34
C TYR A 169 -9.17 37.87 -9.61
N ASN A 170 -9.87 38.30 -10.66
CA ASN A 170 -9.61 37.88 -12.03
C ASN A 170 -8.19 38.30 -12.46
N ASP A 171 -7.75 37.86 -13.65
CA ASP A 171 -6.50 38.33 -14.22
C ASP A 171 -6.62 39.82 -14.61
N ILE A 172 -6.21 40.68 -13.67
CA ILE A 172 -6.24 42.14 -13.75
C ILE A 172 -4.83 42.69 -13.67
N ASP A 173 -4.59 43.87 -14.26
CA ASP A 173 -3.30 44.53 -14.17
C ASP A 173 -2.98 45.03 -12.75
N ASP A 174 -1.75 45.47 -12.53
CA ASP A 174 -1.28 45.94 -11.22
C ASP A 174 -1.97 47.22 -10.74
N SER A 175 -2.31 48.14 -11.64
CA SER A 175 -2.93 49.41 -11.27
C SER A 175 -4.40 49.24 -10.89
N THR A 176 -5.12 48.37 -11.62
CA THR A 176 -6.49 47.96 -11.27
C THR A 176 -6.53 47.24 -9.92
N PHE A 177 -5.56 46.35 -9.66
CA PHE A 177 -5.46 45.66 -8.35
C PHE A 177 -5.26 46.63 -7.18
N GLU A 178 -4.32 47.57 -7.26
CA GLU A 178 -4.12 48.56 -6.18
C GLU A 178 -5.33 49.50 -6.03
N SER A 179 -6.04 49.83 -7.13
CA SER A 179 -7.25 50.66 -7.10
C SER A 179 -8.42 49.96 -6.38
N GLU A 180 -8.73 48.71 -6.74
CA GLU A 180 -9.75 47.89 -6.06
C GLU A 180 -9.41 47.73 -4.57
N MET A 181 -8.14 47.43 -4.26
CA MET A 181 -7.66 47.29 -2.89
C MET A 181 -7.79 48.57 -2.06
N PHE A 182 -7.51 49.73 -2.66
CA PHE A 182 -7.73 51.03 -2.01
C PHE A 182 -9.22 51.33 -1.78
N GLY A 183 -10.08 50.95 -2.75
CA GLY A 183 -11.53 51.02 -2.63
C GLY A 183 -12.06 50.19 -1.45
N VAL A 184 -11.66 48.92 -1.36
CA VAL A 184 -12.04 48.03 -0.25
C VAL A 184 -11.52 48.55 1.09
N HIS A 185 -10.26 49.00 1.16
CA HIS A 185 -9.72 49.57 2.39
C HIS A 185 -10.53 50.81 2.84
N SER A 186 -10.80 51.73 1.91
CA SER A 186 -11.60 52.94 2.17
C SER A 186 -13.05 52.64 2.59
N PHE A 187 -13.63 51.55 2.07
CA PHE A 187 -14.95 51.06 2.47
C PHE A 187 -14.94 50.50 3.90
N LEU A 188 -13.93 49.69 4.25
CA LEU A 188 -13.78 49.11 5.59
C LEU A 188 -13.51 50.19 6.66
N SER A 189 -12.66 51.18 6.37
CA SER A 189 -12.36 52.28 7.30
C SER A 189 -13.57 53.17 7.65
N ARG A 190 -14.69 53.04 6.93
CA ARG A 190 -15.94 53.77 7.18
C ARG A 190 -16.98 52.95 7.94
N ARG A 191 -16.73 51.67 8.22
CA ARG A 191 -17.62 50.81 9.03
C ARG A 191 -17.13 50.79 10.47
N ASP A 192 -18.06 50.97 11.41
CA ASP A 192 -17.83 50.57 12.80
C ASP A 192 -17.89 49.04 12.87
N SER A 193 -16.78 48.40 13.22
CA SER A 193 -16.55 46.96 13.05
C SER A 193 -15.56 46.46 14.08
N THR A 194 -15.89 45.35 14.73
CA THR A 194 -14.99 44.64 15.67
C THR A 194 -13.97 43.74 14.95
N PHE A 195 -14.10 43.53 13.64
CA PHE A 195 -13.18 42.72 12.85
C PHE A 195 -11.90 43.49 12.50
N ARG A 196 -10.80 42.75 12.34
CA ARG A 196 -9.49 43.31 11.93
C ARG A 196 -9.48 43.89 10.50
N GLY A 197 -10.45 43.53 9.66
CA GLY A 197 -10.52 43.99 8.28
C GLY A 197 -9.49 43.30 7.38
N MET A 198 -8.94 44.06 6.43
CA MET A 198 -8.00 43.55 5.41
C MET A 198 -6.63 43.21 6.03
N GLY A 199 -6.18 41.97 5.83
CA GLY A 199 -4.88 41.48 6.28
C GLY A 199 -3.88 41.32 5.12
N HIS A 200 -3.40 40.10 4.90
CA HIS A 200 -2.34 39.83 3.91
C HIS A 200 -2.78 40.15 2.48
N LYS A 201 -1.86 40.74 1.70
CA LYS A 201 -2.04 41.00 0.26
C LYS A 201 -1.23 40.00 -0.56
N TYR A 202 -1.80 39.49 -1.64
CA TYR A 202 -1.18 38.53 -2.54
C TYR A 202 -1.03 39.15 -3.93
N LYS A 203 0.21 39.23 -4.41
CA LYS A 203 0.56 39.77 -5.73
C LYS A 203 1.62 38.88 -6.38
N MET A 204 1.15 37.89 -7.12
CA MET A 204 1.95 36.91 -7.85
C MET A 204 1.59 36.99 -9.36
N PRO A 205 2.42 36.47 -10.28
CA PRO A 205 2.24 36.66 -11.72
C PRO A 205 0.86 36.24 -12.26
N THR A 206 0.26 35.19 -11.70
CA THR A 206 -1.05 34.64 -12.11
C THR A 206 -2.04 34.56 -10.93
N PHE A 207 -1.78 35.24 -9.82
CA PHE A 207 -2.63 35.21 -8.63
C PHE A 207 -2.57 36.53 -7.88
N LYS A 208 -3.72 37.21 -7.83
CA LYS A 208 -3.90 38.49 -7.13
C LYS A 208 -5.09 38.39 -6.20
N GLY A 209 -4.94 38.90 -4.98
CA GLY A 209 -5.95 38.75 -3.95
C GLY A 209 -5.52 39.27 -2.60
N TYR A 210 -6.33 39.03 -1.59
CA TYR A 210 -6.04 39.39 -0.20
C TYR A 210 -6.84 38.54 0.78
N GLN A 211 -6.33 38.42 2.00
CA GLN A 211 -7.09 37.90 3.13
C GLN A 211 -7.84 39.06 3.81
N ILE A 212 -9.06 38.79 4.27
CA ILE A 212 -9.91 39.72 5.01
C ILE A 212 -10.60 39.01 6.17
N GLU A 213 -10.67 39.67 7.31
CA GLU A 213 -11.50 39.31 8.45
C GLU A 213 -12.73 40.24 8.48
N ALA A 214 -13.94 39.71 8.29
CA ALA A 214 -15.17 40.50 8.16
C ALA A 214 -16.46 39.67 8.35
N ASP A 215 -17.60 40.36 8.48
CA ASP A 215 -18.94 39.75 8.39
C ASP A 215 -19.28 39.26 6.96
N MET A 216 -20.23 38.32 6.85
CA MET A 216 -20.67 37.78 5.56
C MET A 216 -21.29 38.85 4.65
N ASP A 217 -21.97 39.87 5.18
CA ASP A 217 -22.57 40.92 4.36
C ASP A 217 -21.49 41.78 3.66
N THR A 218 -20.38 42.02 4.34
CA THR A 218 -19.17 42.67 3.81
C THR A 218 -18.52 41.80 2.74
N VAL A 219 -18.40 40.49 2.97
CA VAL A 219 -17.89 39.54 1.98
C VAL A 219 -18.79 39.49 0.74
N ASN A 220 -20.11 39.44 0.92
CA ASN A 220 -21.10 39.52 -0.15
C ASN A 220 -20.89 40.80 -0.97
N LYS A 221 -20.81 41.96 -0.30
CA LYS A 221 -20.60 43.27 -0.93
C LYS A 221 -19.30 43.35 -1.74
N ILE A 222 -18.22 42.75 -1.25
CA ILE A 222 -16.94 42.65 -1.96
C ILE A 222 -17.08 41.75 -3.20
N SER A 223 -17.79 40.61 -3.08
CA SER A 223 -17.96 39.66 -4.18
C SER A 223 -18.76 40.20 -5.37
N GLU A 224 -19.55 41.28 -5.17
CA GLU A 224 -20.25 42.00 -6.23
C GLU A 224 -19.32 42.67 -7.25
N SER A 225 -18.04 42.96 -6.90
CA SER A 225 -17.08 43.54 -7.85
C SER A 225 -16.89 42.61 -9.06
N SER A 226 -16.92 43.19 -10.27
CA SER A 226 -16.60 42.49 -11.52
C SER A 226 -15.15 42.02 -11.57
N HIS A 227 -14.25 42.66 -10.82
CA HIS A 227 -12.86 42.26 -10.75
C HIS A 227 -12.64 41.06 -9.82
N VAL A 228 -13.50 40.80 -8.83
CA VAL A 228 -13.40 39.61 -7.98
C VAL A 228 -13.83 38.37 -8.76
N ALA A 229 -12.92 37.39 -8.88
CA ALA A 229 -13.17 36.10 -9.49
C ALA A 229 -14.00 35.21 -8.56
N TYR A 230 -13.57 35.09 -7.30
CA TYR A 230 -14.25 34.32 -6.26
C TYR A 230 -13.73 34.68 -4.85
N VAL A 231 -14.42 34.20 -3.84
CA VAL A 231 -14.02 34.24 -2.43
C VAL A 231 -13.94 32.82 -1.89
N GLU A 232 -13.03 32.58 -0.97
CA GLU A 232 -12.93 31.33 -0.19
C GLU A 232 -12.92 31.64 1.31
N LYS A 233 -13.51 30.77 2.14
CA LYS A 233 -13.24 30.72 3.57
C LYS A 233 -11.76 30.39 3.78
N ASP A 234 -11.09 31.15 4.62
CA ASP A 234 -9.71 30.90 5.02
C ASP A 234 -9.64 29.62 5.87
N VAL A 235 -8.72 28.72 5.54
CA VAL A 235 -8.62 27.39 6.16
C VAL A 235 -7.36 27.29 7.01
N MET A 236 -7.49 26.65 8.17
CA MET A 236 -6.35 26.34 9.02
C MET A 236 -5.46 25.31 8.31
N VAL A 237 -4.26 25.72 7.92
CA VAL A 237 -3.20 24.83 7.44
C VAL A 237 -2.30 24.42 8.59
N SER A 238 -1.96 23.13 8.67
CA SER A 238 -1.05 22.58 9.69
C SER A 238 0.28 22.18 9.07
N ALA A 239 1.36 22.32 9.83
CA ALA A 239 2.63 21.68 9.47
C ALA A 239 2.51 20.17 9.68
N TYR A 240 3.01 19.38 8.72
CA TYR A 240 3.08 17.92 8.81
C TYR A 240 4.45 17.53 9.37
N GLU A 241 4.50 17.02 10.61
CA GLU A 241 5.73 16.47 11.19
C GLU A 241 5.95 15.01 10.73
N LEU A 242 6.55 14.87 9.55
CA LEU A 242 7.19 13.60 9.17
C LEU A 242 8.32 13.28 10.16
N SER A 243 8.34 12.03 10.63
CA SER A 243 9.40 11.48 11.46
C SER A 243 10.51 10.90 10.59
N VAL A 244 11.76 11.08 11.02
CA VAL A 244 12.95 10.48 10.37
C VAL A 244 13.67 9.57 11.35
N ARG A 245 13.92 8.33 10.94
CA ARG A 245 14.71 7.33 11.68
C ARG A 245 16.06 7.14 11.00
N ILE A 246 17.10 7.77 11.56
CA ILE A 246 18.49 7.66 11.10
C ILE A 246 19.06 6.28 11.47
N GLY A 247 19.83 5.67 10.56
CA GLY A 247 20.39 4.33 10.75
C GLY A 247 19.36 3.22 10.60
N ALA A 248 18.35 3.44 9.75
CA ALA A 248 17.38 2.43 9.37
C ALA A 248 18.01 1.34 8.49
N PRO A 249 17.42 0.13 8.37
CA PRO A 249 17.83 -0.82 7.34
C PRO A 249 17.56 -0.24 5.94
N TRP A 250 18.40 -0.59 4.98
CA TRP A 250 18.25 -0.14 3.60
C TRP A 250 16.88 -0.46 2.99
N GLY A 251 16.21 -1.52 3.44
CA GLY A 251 14.87 -1.85 2.98
C GLY A 251 13.82 -0.79 3.36
N LEU A 252 13.94 -0.19 4.56
CA LEU A 252 13.09 0.93 4.95
C LEU A 252 13.44 2.19 4.16
N ASP A 253 14.73 2.51 4.05
CA ASP A 253 15.22 3.65 3.26
C ASP A 253 14.73 3.60 1.80
N ARG A 254 14.85 2.45 1.16
CA ARG A 254 14.47 2.29 -0.25
C ARG A 254 12.97 2.46 -0.49
N ILE A 255 12.12 2.14 0.50
CA ILE A 255 10.67 2.37 0.40
C ILE A 255 10.25 3.77 0.89
N SER A 256 11.10 4.55 1.57
CA SER A 256 10.82 5.96 1.87
C SER A 256 11.46 6.95 0.90
N HIS A 257 12.47 6.53 0.12
CA HIS A 257 13.19 7.40 -0.80
C HIS A 257 13.20 6.80 -2.21
N ARG A 258 12.67 7.52 -3.22
CA ARG A 258 12.53 6.99 -4.60
C ARG A 258 13.85 6.56 -5.24
N ASN A 259 14.97 7.12 -4.81
CA ASN A 259 16.33 6.78 -5.27
C ASN A 259 17.17 6.06 -4.19
N GLY A 260 16.60 5.80 -3.01
CA GLY A 260 17.37 5.49 -1.79
C GLY A 260 18.24 6.65 -1.31
N THR A 261 18.91 6.45 -0.17
CA THR A 261 20.05 7.28 0.28
C THR A 261 21.38 6.56 0.01
N SER A 262 22.50 7.25 0.29
CA SER A 262 23.83 6.65 0.19
C SER A 262 24.03 5.56 1.24
N GLU A 263 24.73 4.48 0.87
CA GLU A 263 25.07 3.40 1.81
C GLU A 263 25.85 3.92 3.03
N GLY A 264 25.42 3.52 4.22
CA GLY A 264 25.92 4.02 5.49
C GLY A 264 25.24 5.31 5.98
N GLN A 265 24.30 5.88 5.23
CA GLN A 265 23.49 7.06 5.58
C GLN A 265 21.98 6.75 5.50
N GLU A 266 21.58 5.47 5.68
CA GLU A 266 20.20 5.03 5.53
C GLU A 266 19.25 5.68 6.54
N GLU A 267 18.19 6.32 6.02
CA GLU A 267 17.14 6.99 6.78
C GLU A 267 15.78 6.46 6.38
N TYR A 268 14.87 6.30 7.34
CA TYR A 268 13.45 6.02 7.06
C TYR A 268 12.61 7.25 7.39
N THR A 269 11.95 7.84 6.39
CA THR A 269 11.06 9.00 6.51
C THR A 269 9.60 8.52 6.50
N TYR A 270 8.80 8.85 7.51
CA TYR A 270 7.47 8.26 7.72
C TYR A 270 6.56 9.13 8.60
N ASP A 271 5.24 8.99 8.50
CA ASP A 271 4.28 9.62 9.42
C ASP A 271 4.37 8.98 10.82
N SER A 272 4.42 9.82 11.87
CA SER A 272 4.54 9.37 13.26
C SER A 272 3.43 8.38 13.72
N THR A 273 2.30 8.31 13.01
CA THR A 273 1.15 7.41 13.25
C THR A 273 1.23 6.07 12.50
N ALA A 274 2.33 5.78 11.79
CA ALA A 274 2.60 4.55 11.02
C ALA A 274 2.01 3.23 11.60
N GLY A 275 0.83 2.83 11.12
CA GLY A 275 0.13 1.60 11.51
C GLY A 275 -0.71 1.66 12.79
N GLU A 276 -0.91 2.84 13.37
CA GLU A 276 -1.69 3.03 14.60
C GLU A 276 -3.14 2.53 14.43
N GLY A 277 -3.63 1.75 15.40
CA GLY A 277 -4.97 1.17 15.36
C GLY A 277 -5.17 0.03 14.35
N THR A 278 -4.10 -0.47 13.71
CA THR A 278 -4.14 -1.60 12.77
C THR A 278 -3.57 -2.88 13.35
N THR A 279 -3.87 -4.02 12.72
CA THR A 279 -3.40 -5.35 13.16
C THR A 279 -2.81 -6.12 11.99
N ILE A 280 -1.57 -6.60 12.16
CA ILE A 280 -0.88 -7.46 11.20
C ILE A 280 -0.80 -8.87 11.77
N TYR A 281 -1.51 -9.80 11.13
CA TYR A 281 -1.43 -11.22 11.42
C TYR A 281 -0.24 -11.82 10.68
N ILE A 282 0.66 -12.48 11.42
CA ILE A 282 1.83 -13.16 10.90
C ILE A 282 1.51 -14.66 10.90
N VAL A 283 1.11 -15.17 9.74
CA VAL A 283 0.81 -16.60 9.51
C VAL A 283 2.10 -17.26 9.03
N ASP A 284 2.87 -17.82 9.98
CA ASP A 284 4.27 -18.17 9.78
C ASP A 284 4.75 -19.19 10.86
N SER A 285 6.03 -19.19 11.27
CA SER A 285 6.58 -20.05 12.33
C SER A 285 6.30 -19.61 13.77
N GLY A 286 5.69 -18.43 13.96
CA GLY A 286 5.42 -17.81 15.26
C GLY A 286 5.98 -16.39 15.38
N ILE A 287 6.00 -15.83 16.59
CA ILE A 287 6.77 -14.61 16.89
C ILE A 287 7.41 -14.75 18.27
N ASN A 288 8.68 -14.35 18.42
CA ASN A 288 9.29 -14.08 19.71
C ASN A 288 8.67 -12.80 20.32
N ILE A 289 7.46 -12.91 20.88
CA ILE A 289 6.68 -11.77 21.39
C ILE A 289 7.37 -10.99 22.53
N LYS A 290 8.43 -11.55 23.12
CA LYS A 290 9.26 -10.93 24.18
C LYS A 290 10.39 -10.05 23.61
N HIS A 291 10.57 -10.02 22.28
CA HIS A 291 11.62 -9.21 21.65
C HIS A 291 11.32 -7.72 21.76
N GLU A 292 12.36 -6.92 22.09
CA GLU A 292 12.28 -5.48 22.32
C GLU A 292 11.73 -4.68 21.11
N GLU A 293 11.87 -5.20 19.88
CA GLU A 293 11.29 -4.61 18.68
C GLU A 293 9.76 -4.48 18.74
N PHE A 294 9.09 -5.33 19.51
CA PHE A 294 7.63 -5.33 19.59
C PHE A 294 7.10 -4.52 20.77
N GLY A 295 7.86 -4.35 21.85
CA GLY A 295 7.46 -3.52 22.99
C GLY A 295 6.10 -3.90 23.60
N GLY A 296 5.71 -5.18 23.54
CA GLY A 296 4.39 -5.67 23.98
C GLY A 296 3.26 -5.56 22.95
N ARG A 297 3.51 -5.02 21.74
CA ARG A 297 2.52 -4.96 20.64
C ARG A 297 2.32 -6.30 19.92
N ALA A 298 3.24 -7.25 20.09
CA ALA A 298 3.12 -8.60 19.56
C ALA A 298 2.50 -9.54 20.60
N VAL A 299 1.50 -10.32 20.20
CA VAL A 299 0.80 -11.30 21.05
C VAL A 299 0.59 -12.62 20.31
N TRP A 300 0.39 -13.69 21.07
CA TRP A 300 -0.01 -14.99 20.50
C TRP A 300 -1.48 -15.00 20.11
N GLY A 301 -1.78 -15.52 18.91
CA GLY A 301 -3.12 -15.80 18.44
C GLY A 301 -3.44 -17.28 18.52
N LYS A 302 -2.78 -18.08 17.67
CA LYS A 302 -3.03 -19.53 17.59
C LYS A 302 -1.81 -20.30 17.08
N ASN A 303 -1.68 -21.53 17.55
CA ASN A 303 -0.69 -22.50 17.09
C ASN A 303 -1.43 -23.73 16.55
N TYR A 304 -1.03 -24.18 15.36
CA TYR A 304 -1.58 -25.33 14.65
C TYR A 304 -0.55 -26.47 14.50
N VAL A 305 0.72 -26.25 14.83
CA VAL A 305 1.76 -27.28 14.74
C VAL A 305 1.61 -28.25 15.91
N GLU A 306 1.15 -29.47 15.63
CA GLU A 306 0.89 -30.48 16.66
C GLU A 306 2.16 -30.81 17.46
N GLY A 307 2.04 -30.81 18.80
CA GLY A 307 3.15 -31.09 19.71
C GLY A 307 4.15 -29.92 19.91
N SER A 308 4.00 -28.81 19.18
CA SER A 308 4.81 -27.59 19.38
C SER A 308 4.28 -26.73 20.53
N ILE A 309 5.13 -25.86 21.04
CA ILE A 309 4.80 -24.82 22.02
C ILE A 309 4.60 -23.46 21.32
N ASP A 310 4.01 -22.50 22.03
CA ASP A 310 3.83 -21.12 21.56
C ASP A 310 5.16 -20.33 21.63
N GLU A 311 6.15 -20.78 20.85
CA GLU A 311 7.42 -20.12 20.60
C GLU A 311 7.77 -20.14 19.10
N ASP A 312 8.53 -19.15 18.64
CA ASP A 312 9.08 -19.15 17.28
C ASP A 312 10.37 -19.98 17.24
N GLU A 313 10.18 -21.28 17.05
CA GLU A 313 11.27 -22.27 17.03
C GLU A 313 12.16 -22.18 15.78
N ASP A 314 11.69 -21.57 14.67
CA ASP A 314 12.46 -21.37 13.43
C ASP A 314 13.14 -20.00 13.37
N GLY A 315 12.42 -18.92 13.69
CA GLY A 315 12.90 -17.53 13.68
C GLY A 315 12.41 -16.70 12.49
N HIS A 316 11.98 -17.35 11.40
CA HIS A 316 11.45 -16.68 10.22
C HIS A 316 10.26 -15.77 10.53
N GLY A 317 9.28 -16.25 11.30
CA GLY A 317 8.11 -15.49 11.73
C GLY A 317 8.44 -14.24 12.54
N THR A 318 9.43 -14.32 13.45
CA THR A 318 9.96 -13.15 14.17
C THR A 318 10.62 -12.15 13.23
N HIS A 319 11.37 -12.63 12.22
CA HIS A 319 12.05 -11.77 11.25
C HIS A 319 11.07 -10.96 10.42
N VAL A 320 10.04 -11.61 9.87
CA VAL A 320 9.01 -10.96 9.05
C VAL A 320 8.10 -10.04 9.89
N ALA A 321 7.79 -10.42 11.13
CA ALA A 321 7.10 -9.55 12.08
C ALA A 321 7.92 -8.27 12.38
N GLY A 322 9.25 -8.40 12.52
CA GLY A 322 10.15 -7.28 12.72
C GLY A 322 10.19 -6.31 11.53
N ILE A 323 10.14 -6.81 10.29
CA ILE A 323 10.08 -5.97 9.08
C ILE A 323 8.70 -5.29 8.95
N ALA A 324 7.62 -5.99 9.29
CA ALA A 324 6.27 -5.44 9.18
C ALA A 324 6.03 -4.33 10.23
N GLY A 325 6.38 -4.58 11.49
CA GLY A 325 5.99 -3.72 12.62
C GLY A 325 7.00 -3.61 13.77
N GLY A 326 8.28 -3.92 13.58
CA GLY A 326 9.33 -3.64 14.58
C GLY A 326 9.52 -2.15 14.89
N ALA A 327 10.02 -1.83 16.09
CA ALA A 327 10.30 -0.48 16.53
C ALA A 327 11.48 0.16 15.77
N LYS A 328 12.48 -0.63 15.39
CA LYS A 328 13.63 -0.19 14.58
C LYS A 328 13.56 -0.71 13.15
N TYR A 329 13.20 -1.98 12.98
CA TYR A 329 13.20 -2.67 11.67
C TYR A 329 11.87 -2.54 10.91
N GLY A 330 10.81 -2.06 11.57
CA GLY A 330 9.46 -2.08 11.02
C GLY A 330 9.07 -0.87 10.19
N VAL A 331 8.27 -1.13 9.15
CA VAL A 331 7.56 -0.12 8.35
C VAL A 331 6.43 0.53 9.15
N ALA A 332 5.59 -0.28 9.80
CA ALA A 332 4.41 0.14 10.57
C ALA A 332 4.65 -0.03 12.08
N SER A 333 5.57 0.76 12.64
CA SER A 333 6.05 0.60 14.03
C SER A 333 5.00 0.81 15.13
N LYS A 334 3.78 1.28 14.83
CA LYS A 334 2.65 1.33 15.79
C LYS A 334 1.61 0.21 15.62
N ALA A 335 1.74 -0.64 14.60
CA ALA A 335 0.79 -1.75 14.40
C ALA A 335 0.84 -2.78 15.54
N HIS A 336 -0.29 -3.42 15.81
CA HIS A 336 -0.35 -4.64 16.61
C HIS A 336 0.05 -5.85 15.75
N LEU A 337 0.74 -6.81 16.35
CA LEU A 337 1.22 -8.03 15.68
C LEU A 337 0.59 -9.25 16.35
N ILE A 338 0.04 -10.16 15.56
CA ILE A 338 -0.55 -11.41 16.08
C ILE A 338 0.15 -12.61 15.45
N ALA A 339 0.77 -13.43 16.30
CA ALA A 339 1.47 -14.64 15.90
C ALA A 339 0.48 -15.78 15.63
N ILE A 340 0.52 -16.35 14.43
CA ILE A 340 -0.21 -17.55 14.05
C ILE A 340 0.80 -18.58 13.53
N LYS A 341 1.08 -19.60 14.35
CA LYS A 341 2.08 -20.63 14.04
C LYS A 341 1.46 -21.76 13.21
N VAL A 342 1.93 -21.87 11.97
CA VAL A 342 1.57 -22.88 10.96
C VAL A 342 2.80 -23.57 10.36
N LEU A 343 4.01 -23.07 10.66
CA LEU A 343 5.29 -23.68 10.29
C LEU A 343 6.02 -24.19 11.55
N ASP A 344 6.68 -25.35 11.44
CA ASP A 344 7.41 -26.02 12.51
C ASP A 344 8.79 -25.39 12.79
N ALA A 345 9.62 -26.06 13.59
CA ALA A 345 10.97 -25.61 13.95
C ALA A 345 12.01 -25.62 12.80
N LYS A 346 11.62 -26.07 11.60
CA LYS A 346 12.43 -26.08 10.37
C LYS A 346 11.87 -25.16 9.28
N GLY A 347 10.72 -24.52 9.54
CA GLY A 347 9.96 -23.77 8.55
C GLY A 347 9.04 -24.63 7.67
N ASP A 348 8.84 -25.92 7.97
CA ASP A 348 7.94 -26.80 7.22
C ASP A 348 6.51 -26.72 7.79
N GLY A 349 5.48 -26.80 6.95
CA GLY A 349 4.08 -26.79 7.40
C GLY A 349 3.10 -27.35 6.36
N THR A 350 1.93 -27.80 6.80
CA THR A 350 0.93 -28.36 5.87
C THR A 350 0.01 -27.26 5.33
N SER A 351 -0.50 -27.43 4.10
CA SER A 351 -1.50 -26.51 3.56
C SER A 351 -2.79 -26.46 4.39
N SER A 352 -3.13 -27.54 5.10
CA SER A 352 -4.24 -27.59 6.06
C SER A 352 -4.03 -26.64 7.25
N ASP A 353 -2.82 -26.61 7.83
CA ASP A 353 -2.50 -25.75 8.98
C ASP A 353 -2.46 -24.28 8.56
N VAL A 354 -1.90 -23.99 7.38
CA VAL A 354 -1.90 -22.65 6.79
C VAL A 354 -3.34 -22.17 6.55
N LEU A 355 -4.20 -23.00 5.95
CA LEU A 355 -5.61 -22.68 5.75
C LEU A 355 -6.36 -22.44 7.06
N ALA A 356 -6.08 -23.24 8.11
CA ALA A 356 -6.69 -23.07 9.42
C ALA A 356 -6.21 -21.78 10.11
N GLY A 357 -4.92 -21.43 9.98
CA GLY A 357 -4.34 -20.18 10.47
C GLY A 357 -4.92 -18.95 9.76
N MET A 358 -5.08 -19.01 8.44
CA MET A 358 -5.75 -17.97 7.65
C MET A 358 -7.21 -17.75 8.07
N GLN A 359 -7.97 -18.84 8.25
CA GLN A 359 -9.36 -18.78 8.72
C GLN A 359 -9.42 -18.13 10.11
N TRP A 360 -8.55 -18.55 11.03
CA TRP A 360 -8.49 -17.99 12.39
C TRP A 360 -8.18 -16.49 12.38
N ALA A 361 -7.25 -16.03 11.54
CA ALA A 361 -6.92 -14.60 11.39
C ALA A 361 -8.14 -13.78 10.96
N ALA A 362 -8.88 -14.29 9.97
CA ALA A 362 -10.07 -13.62 9.44
C ALA A 362 -11.23 -13.58 10.46
N ASP A 363 -11.43 -14.66 11.21
CA ASP A 363 -12.49 -14.73 12.23
C ASP A 363 -12.15 -13.92 13.50
N ASP A 364 -10.88 -13.82 13.90
CA ASP A 364 -10.43 -12.93 14.97
C ASP A 364 -10.59 -11.46 14.57
N ALA A 365 -10.22 -11.11 13.32
CA ALA A 365 -10.46 -9.78 12.76
C ALA A 365 -11.94 -9.42 12.69
N GLU A 366 -12.81 -10.34 12.27
CA GLU A 366 -14.27 -10.16 12.24
C GLU A 366 -14.85 -10.01 13.64
N LYS A 367 -14.47 -10.88 14.58
CA LYS A 367 -14.89 -10.83 15.99
C LYS A 367 -14.50 -9.53 16.69
N LYS A 368 -13.35 -8.94 16.32
CA LYS A 368 -12.87 -7.64 16.83
C LYS A 368 -13.43 -6.43 16.08
N ASN A 369 -14.26 -6.64 15.04
CA ASN A 369 -14.72 -5.59 14.12
C ASN A 369 -13.55 -4.81 13.49
N GLN A 370 -12.51 -5.54 13.09
CA GLN A 370 -11.22 -5.04 12.59
C GLN A 370 -10.88 -5.52 11.17
N THR A 371 -11.81 -6.12 10.40
CA THR A 371 -11.49 -6.66 9.06
C THR A 371 -10.85 -5.63 8.13
N GLY A 372 -11.47 -4.45 7.96
CA GLY A 372 -10.91 -3.32 7.22
C GLY A 372 -9.71 -2.62 7.89
N LYS A 373 -9.27 -3.09 9.06
CA LYS A 373 -8.07 -2.65 9.80
C LYS A 373 -6.95 -3.68 9.82
N SER A 374 -7.16 -4.82 9.18
CA SER A 374 -6.33 -6.02 9.33
C SER A 374 -5.60 -6.39 8.05
N VAL A 375 -4.34 -6.79 8.22
CA VAL A 375 -3.47 -7.31 7.16
C VAL A 375 -2.99 -8.69 7.56
N ILE A 376 -3.03 -9.66 6.65
CA ILE A 376 -2.37 -10.96 6.80
C ILE A 376 -1.09 -10.92 5.97
N ASN A 377 0.05 -11.12 6.63
CA ASN A 377 1.34 -11.34 5.97
C ASN A 377 1.53 -12.85 5.76
N MET A 378 1.64 -13.26 4.51
CA MET A 378 1.93 -14.63 4.09
C MET A 378 3.31 -14.69 3.44
N SER A 379 4.36 -14.69 4.28
CA SER A 379 5.76 -14.85 3.86
C SER A 379 6.12 -16.30 3.49
N LEU A 380 5.12 -17.07 3.05
CA LEU A 380 5.17 -18.49 2.74
C LEU A 380 4.36 -18.77 1.47
N GLY A 381 4.52 -19.97 0.92
CA GLY A 381 3.74 -20.41 -0.23
C GLY A 381 3.98 -21.88 -0.57
N ALA A 382 3.23 -22.37 -1.55
CA ALA A 382 3.37 -23.70 -2.12
C ALA A 382 3.13 -23.63 -3.63
N GLY A 383 3.32 -24.75 -4.35
CA GLY A 383 2.81 -24.87 -5.72
C GLY A 383 1.30 -24.64 -5.79
N TYR A 384 0.81 -24.29 -6.99
CA TYR A 384 -0.59 -23.93 -7.22
C TYR A 384 -1.59 -24.89 -6.55
N SER A 385 -2.51 -24.31 -5.77
CA SER A 385 -3.59 -25.01 -5.08
C SER A 385 -4.88 -24.21 -5.20
N GLU A 386 -5.87 -24.76 -5.91
CA GLU A 386 -7.18 -24.12 -6.10
C GLU A 386 -7.91 -23.91 -4.75
N ALA A 387 -7.76 -24.85 -3.81
CA ALA A 387 -8.33 -24.74 -2.47
C ALA A 387 -7.70 -23.58 -1.67
N PHE A 388 -6.38 -23.42 -1.77
CA PHE A 388 -5.65 -22.32 -1.15
C PHE A 388 -6.13 -20.98 -1.75
N ASN A 389 -6.15 -20.84 -3.08
CA ASN A 389 -6.59 -19.61 -3.71
C ASN A 389 -8.05 -19.26 -3.38
N LYS A 390 -8.96 -20.24 -3.36
CA LYS A 390 -10.37 -20.02 -2.99
C LYS A 390 -10.52 -19.55 -1.54
N ALA A 391 -9.77 -20.12 -0.60
CA ALA A 391 -9.78 -19.68 0.79
C ALA A 391 -9.22 -18.26 0.95
N THR A 392 -8.11 -17.95 0.27
CA THR A 392 -7.53 -16.60 0.29
C THR A 392 -8.50 -15.55 -0.27
N ALA A 393 -9.15 -15.84 -1.40
CA ALA A 393 -10.17 -14.97 -1.98
C ALA A 393 -11.38 -14.77 -1.04
N ALA A 394 -11.82 -15.80 -0.32
CA ALA A 394 -12.90 -15.70 0.66
C ALA A 394 -12.55 -14.78 1.84
N ILE A 395 -11.27 -14.74 2.26
CA ILE A 395 -10.79 -13.85 3.33
C ILE A 395 -10.69 -12.40 2.85
N ILE A 396 -10.22 -12.19 1.63
CA ILE A 396 -10.22 -10.86 0.98
C ILE A 396 -11.66 -10.35 0.85
N ALA A 397 -12.63 -11.21 0.53
CA ALA A 397 -14.04 -10.86 0.47
C ALA A 397 -14.65 -10.46 1.84
N LYS A 398 -14.09 -10.92 2.98
CA LYS A 398 -14.42 -10.40 4.33
C LYS A 398 -13.85 -9.00 4.60
N GLY A 399 -13.04 -8.45 3.70
CA GLY A 399 -12.43 -7.12 3.79
C GLY A 399 -11.03 -7.10 4.41
N VAL A 400 -10.43 -8.25 4.71
CA VAL A 400 -9.06 -8.35 5.25
C VAL A 400 -8.05 -8.26 4.10
N VAL A 401 -7.00 -7.45 4.25
CA VAL A 401 -5.94 -7.35 3.24
C VAL A 401 -5.02 -8.57 3.35
N VAL A 402 -4.69 -9.22 2.24
CA VAL A 402 -3.71 -10.32 2.20
C VAL A 402 -2.52 -9.90 1.33
N VAL A 403 -1.32 -10.02 1.90
CA VAL A 403 -0.04 -9.77 1.21
C VAL A 403 0.74 -11.07 1.21
N ALA A 404 1.28 -11.47 0.05
CA ALA A 404 1.96 -12.74 -0.12
C ALA A 404 3.32 -12.62 -0.81
N ALA A 405 4.25 -13.46 -0.39
CA ALA A 405 5.52 -13.67 -1.09
C ALA A 405 5.29 -14.34 -2.46
N ALA A 406 5.96 -13.84 -3.51
CA ALA A 406 5.83 -14.43 -4.86
C ALA A 406 6.47 -15.84 -4.99
N GLY A 407 7.44 -16.19 -4.14
CA GLY A 407 8.23 -17.42 -4.16
C GLY A 407 9.67 -17.20 -4.67
N ASN A 408 10.55 -18.17 -4.42
CA ASN A 408 12.01 -18.06 -4.54
C ASN A 408 12.62 -19.03 -5.57
N GLU A 409 11.87 -19.40 -6.61
CA GLU A 409 12.22 -20.48 -7.55
C GLU A 409 12.62 -19.97 -8.96
N ASP A 410 12.79 -18.66 -9.14
CA ASP A 410 12.93 -17.98 -10.45
C ASP A 410 11.85 -18.38 -11.48
N ALA A 411 10.64 -18.66 -10.97
CA ALA A 411 9.50 -19.19 -11.72
C ALA A 411 8.37 -18.16 -11.92
N ASN A 412 7.36 -18.51 -12.72
CA ASN A 412 6.18 -17.68 -12.88
C ASN A 412 5.28 -17.81 -11.63
N ALA A 413 5.04 -16.70 -10.91
CA ALA A 413 4.26 -16.66 -9.68
C ALA A 413 2.79 -17.08 -9.86
N SER A 414 2.25 -17.07 -11.10
CA SER A 414 0.94 -17.68 -11.40
C SER A 414 0.87 -19.19 -11.10
N GLY A 415 2.02 -19.87 -10.94
CA GLY A 415 2.12 -21.27 -10.52
C GLY A 415 2.25 -21.50 -9.01
N VAL A 416 2.16 -20.45 -8.19
CA VAL A 416 2.40 -20.48 -6.73
C VAL A 416 1.15 -20.01 -5.98
N SER A 417 0.81 -20.64 -4.86
CA SER A 417 -0.29 -20.24 -3.97
C SER A 417 0.27 -19.79 -2.61
N PRO A 418 -0.23 -18.69 -2.02
CA PRO A 418 -1.40 -17.90 -2.43
C PRO A 418 -1.13 -16.83 -3.51
N ALA A 419 0.12 -16.66 -3.96
CA ALA A 419 0.56 -15.60 -4.89
C ALA A 419 -0.23 -15.50 -6.22
N SER A 420 -0.82 -16.60 -6.69
CA SER A 420 -1.66 -16.67 -7.90
C SER A 420 -3.14 -16.34 -7.67
N THR A 421 -3.54 -16.00 -6.45
CA THR A 421 -4.92 -15.60 -6.15
C THR A 421 -5.17 -14.17 -6.62
N PRO A 422 -6.28 -13.88 -7.36
CA PRO A 422 -6.71 -12.52 -7.59
C PRO A 422 -6.88 -11.72 -6.29
N ASP A 423 -6.62 -10.42 -6.35
CA ASP A 423 -6.75 -9.44 -5.26
C ASP A 423 -5.84 -9.66 -4.02
N VAL A 424 -5.00 -10.70 -3.99
CA VAL A 424 -3.81 -10.76 -3.12
C VAL A 424 -2.78 -9.76 -3.62
N ILE A 425 -2.12 -9.04 -2.72
CA ILE A 425 -0.96 -8.21 -3.07
C ILE A 425 0.27 -9.12 -3.13
N THR A 426 0.69 -9.50 -4.32
CA THR A 426 1.81 -10.43 -4.52
C THR A 426 3.13 -9.69 -4.72
N VAL A 427 4.13 -10.06 -3.91
CA VAL A 427 5.36 -9.28 -3.71
C VAL A 427 6.61 -10.02 -4.18
N GLY A 428 7.28 -9.47 -5.19
CA GLY A 428 8.60 -9.91 -5.64
C GLY A 428 9.74 -9.26 -4.84
N ALA A 429 10.93 -9.87 -4.87
CA ALA A 429 12.11 -9.38 -4.17
C ALA A 429 13.08 -8.63 -5.09
N THR A 430 13.72 -7.57 -4.58
CA THR A 430 14.82 -6.85 -5.24
C THR A 430 16.09 -6.81 -4.38
N TYR A 431 17.22 -6.67 -5.07
CA TYR A 431 18.49 -6.19 -4.52
C TYR A 431 18.44 -4.67 -4.25
N ARG A 432 19.44 -4.15 -3.52
CA ARG A 432 19.59 -2.70 -3.26
C ARG A 432 19.70 -1.83 -4.52
N ASN A 433 20.21 -2.39 -5.62
CA ASN A 433 20.38 -1.70 -6.90
C ASN A 433 19.14 -1.78 -7.83
N ASP A 434 17.95 -2.04 -7.26
CA ASP A 434 16.67 -2.21 -7.96
C ASP A 434 16.63 -3.33 -9.02
N THR A 435 17.63 -4.20 -9.10
CA THR A 435 17.50 -5.44 -9.90
C THR A 435 16.62 -6.43 -9.15
N ARG A 436 15.71 -7.11 -9.88
CA ARG A 436 14.99 -8.28 -9.35
C ARG A 436 15.98 -9.27 -8.75
N ALA A 437 15.68 -9.79 -7.57
CA ALA A 437 16.50 -10.85 -6.97
C ALA A 437 16.47 -12.08 -7.88
N VAL A 438 17.61 -12.70 -8.18
CA VAL A 438 17.68 -13.76 -9.22
C VAL A 438 16.78 -14.97 -8.90
N PHE A 439 16.50 -15.21 -7.62
CA PHE A 439 15.58 -16.24 -7.13
C PHE A 439 14.11 -15.81 -7.15
N SER A 440 13.79 -14.51 -7.20
CA SER A 440 12.41 -14.03 -7.05
C SER A 440 11.55 -14.52 -8.21
N ASN A 441 10.42 -15.15 -7.89
CA ASN A 441 9.40 -15.40 -8.90
C ASN A 441 8.91 -14.08 -9.54
N TRP A 442 8.33 -14.22 -10.73
CA TRP A 442 8.04 -13.13 -11.67
C TRP A 442 6.72 -13.37 -12.42
N GLY A 443 6.33 -12.39 -13.24
CA GLY A 443 5.20 -12.48 -14.16
C GLY A 443 4.01 -11.63 -13.74
N VAL A 444 2.90 -11.78 -14.48
CA VAL A 444 1.71 -10.92 -14.38
C VAL A 444 0.94 -11.05 -13.04
N ALA A 445 1.26 -12.06 -12.23
CA ALA A 445 0.70 -12.20 -10.89
C ALA A 445 1.37 -11.29 -9.84
N LEU A 446 2.50 -10.63 -10.14
CA LEU A 446 3.11 -9.66 -9.21
C LEU A 446 2.41 -8.30 -9.31
N ASP A 447 2.15 -7.69 -8.15
CA ASP A 447 1.64 -6.32 -8.04
C ASP A 447 2.74 -5.28 -7.79
N VAL A 448 3.79 -5.70 -7.08
CA VAL A 448 4.85 -4.82 -6.59
C VAL A 448 6.11 -5.63 -6.25
N PHE A 449 7.28 -5.01 -6.39
CA PHE A 449 8.54 -5.49 -5.84
C PHE A 449 8.85 -4.76 -4.54
N ALA A 450 9.58 -5.40 -3.63
CA ALA A 450 10.10 -4.75 -2.43
C ALA A 450 11.52 -5.27 -2.08
N PRO A 451 12.27 -4.52 -1.25
CA PRO A 451 13.56 -4.96 -0.72
C PRO A 451 13.53 -6.36 -0.12
N GLY A 452 14.29 -7.29 -0.71
CA GLY A 452 14.24 -8.71 -0.34
C GLY A 452 15.59 -9.42 -0.22
N VAL A 453 16.72 -8.71 -0.38
CA VAL A 453 18.06 -9.31 -0.28
C VAL A 453 18.90 -8.62 0.80
N GLY A 454 19.47 -9.40 1.72
CA GLY A 454 20.29 -8.85 2.80
C GLY A 454 19.48 -7.96 3.75
N ILE A 455 18.26 -8.38 4.10
CA ILE A 455 17.36 -7.64 4.98
C ILE A 455 17.64 -8.03 6.44
N LYS A 456 18.03 -7.05 7.25
CA LYS A 456 18.27 -7.22 8.69
C LYS A 456 16.98 -6.94 9.47
N SER A 457 16.61 -7.86 10.36
CA SER A 457 15.46 -7.74 11.25
C SER A 457 15.69 -8.49 12.57
N ALA A 458 14.66 -8.50 13.43
CA ALA A 458 14.53 -9.31 14.64
C ALA A 458 14.73 -10.82 14.37
N TRP A 459 15.02 -11.60 15.41
CA TRP A 459 15.22 -13.05 15.32
C TRP A 459 14.80 -13.79 16.59
N LYS A 460 14.68 -15.13 16.51
CA LYS A 460 14.41 -15.98 17.68
C LYS A 460 15.56 -15.97 18.70
N GLY A 461 15.25 -16.42 19.92
CA GLY A 461 16.20 -16.54 21.02
C GLY A 461 16.03 -15.43 22.05
N ASN A 462 17.06 -14.61 22.26
CA ASN A 462 17.01 -13.53 23.24
C ASN A 462 16.20 -12.30 22.74
N THR A 463 16.01 -11.31 23.61
CA THR A 463 15.14 -10.15 23.36
C THR A 463 15.69 -9.09 22.38
N THR A 464 16.93 -9.26 21.90
CA THR A 464 17.65 -8.34 21.00
C THR A 464 18.27 -9.05 19.79
N ALA A 465 17.97 -10.34 19.59
CA ALA A 465 18.58 -11.16 18.55
C ALA A 465 18.22 -10.63 17.16
N THR A 466 19.20 -10.52 16.25
CA THR A 466 18.92 -10.06 14.88
C THR A 466 19.58 -10.97 13.88
N MET A 467 18.98 -11.08 12.69
CA MET A 467 19.58 -11.81 11.58
C MET A 467 19.35 -11.09 10.26
N THR A 468 20.27 -11.32 9.31
CA THR A 468 20.21 -10.80 7.95
C THR A 468 20.00 -11.97 7.00
N ILE A 469 18.82 -12.01 6.36
CA ILE A 469 18.44 -13.07 5.41
C ILE A 469 17.82 -12.46 4.14
N SER A 470 17.50 -13.31 3.16
CA SER A 470 17.00 -12.91 1.84
C SER A 470 15.87 -13.83 1.39
N GLY A 471 14.89 -13.28 0.68
CA GLY A 471 13.75 -13.99 0.13
C GLY A 471 12.62 -13.04 -0.24
N THR A 472 11.68 -13.49 -1.09
CA THR A 472 10.37 -12.81 -1.24
C THR A 472 9.63 -12.74 0.09
N SER A 473 9.93 -13.64 1.02
CA SER A 473 9.48 -13.64 2.40
C SER A 473 9.94 -12.44 3.22
N MET A 474 11.04 -11.77 2.85
CA MET A 474 11.48 -10.49 3.45
C MET A 474 10.94 -9.27 2.68
N ALA A 475 10.64 -9.43 1.38
CA ALA A 475 9.98 -8.40 0.59
C ALA A 475 8.50 -8.21 0.99
N CYS A 476 7.77 -9.32 1.15
CA CYS A 476 6.37 -9.38 1.58
C CYS A 476 6.04 -8.50 2.81
N PRO A 477 6.76 -8.59 3.96
CA PRO A 477 6.42 -7.84 5.16
C PRO A 477 6.70 -6.33 5.05
N HIS A 478 7.57 -5.87 4.14
CA HIS A 478 7.65 -4.43 3.84
C HIS A 478 6.30 -3.94 3.30
N VAL A 479 5.67 -4.71 2.41
CA VAL A 479 4.39 -4.37 1.79
C VAL A 479 3.20 -4.64 2.73
N ALA A 480 3.26 -5.67 3.57
CA ALA A 480 2.26 -5.87 4.63
C ALA A 480 2.31 -4.72 5.66
N GLY A 481 3.50 -4.25 6.00
CA GLY A 481 3.71 -3.03 6.77
C GLY A 481 3.16 -1.80 6.06
N LEU A 482 3.40 -1.62 4.75
CA LEU A 482 2.79 -0.51 3.98
C LEU A 482 1.26 -0.59 3.90
N ALA A 483 0.68 -1.77 3.81
CA ALA A 483 -0.77 -1.96 3.86
C ALA A 483 -1.34 -1.45 5.20
N ALA A 484 -0.74 -1.87 6.31
CA ALA A 484 -1.11 -1.40 7.66
C ALA A 484 -0.86 0.10 7.84
N TYR A 485 0.25 0.61 7.32
CA TYR A 485 0.59 2.03 7.29
C TYR A 485 -0.51 2.86 6.61
N PHE A 486 -0.87 2.53 5.37
CA PHE A 486 -1.88 3.26 4.62
C PHE A 486 -3.30 3.09 5.20
N ILE A 487 -3.63 1.94 5.80
CA ILE A 487 -4.89 1.77 6.56
C ILE A 487 -4.93 2.73 7.76
N GLY A 488 -3.81 2.91 8.48
CA GLY A 488 -3.71 3.82 9.62
C GLY A 488 -3.92 5.29 9.25
N LEU A 489 -3.44 5.71 8.07
CA LEU A 489 -3.62 7.07 7.54
C LEU A 489 -5.04 7.37 7.01
N GLU A 490 -5.89 6.35 6.84
CA GLU A 490 -7.29 6.59 6.46
C GLU A 490 -8.02 7.37 7.55
N LYS A 491 -8.89 8.31 7.17
CA LYS A 491 -9.61 9.19 8.10
C LYS A 491 -10.41 8.47 9.20
N ASN A 492 -10.84 7.23 8.94
CA ASN A 492 -11.57 6.38 9.87
C ASN A 492 -10.72 5.18 10.38
N GLY A 493 -9.44 5.14 10.03
CA GLY A 493 -8.49 4.05 10.27
C GLY A 493 -9.00 2.70 9.76
N THR A 494 -9.65 2.67 8.59
CA THR A 494 -10.25 1.47 7.97
C THR A 494 -10.32 1.64 6.47
N SER A 495 -10.09 0.57 5.72
CA SER A 495 -10.05 0.57 4.25
C SER A 495 -10.56 -0.76 3.67
N THR A 496 -10.56 -0.89 2.34
CA THR A 496 -10.87 -2.16 1.65
C THR A 496 -9.62 -2.71 0.97
N PRO A 497 -9.51 -4.03 0.76
CA PRO A 497 -8.35 -4.62 0.07
C PRO A 497 -8.10 -3.99 -1.30
N ALA A 498 -9.15 -3.81 -2.11
CA ALA A 498 -9.04 -3.15 -3.41
C ALA A 498 -8.49 -1.70 -3.31
N LYS A 499 -8.89 -0.92 -2.29
CA LYS A 499 -8.39 0.45 -2.09
C LYS A 499 -6.93 0.44 -1.65
N ILE A 500 -6.52 -0.46 -0.75
CA ILE A 500 -5.13 -0.57 -0.30
C ILE A 500 -4.21 -1.08 -1.40
N THR A 501 -4.63 -2.09 -2.17
CA THR A 501 -3.94 -2.56 -3.38
C THR A 501 -3.76 -1.42 -4.39
N ALA A 502 -4.80 -0.61 -4.61
CA ALA A 502 -4.71 0.57 -5.47
C ALA A 502 -3.77 1.66 -4.91
N ARG A 503 -3.75 1.91 -3.60
CA ARG A 503 -2.85 2.89 -2.95
C ARG A 503 -1.39 2.46 -3.06
N ILE A 504 -1.07 1.20 -2.74
CA ILE A 504 0.29 0.64 -2.87
C ILE A 504 0.75 0.70 -4.33
N LYS A 505 -0.09 0.25 -5.27
CA LYS A 505 0.23 0.31 -6.71
C LYS A 505 0.26 1.75 -7.23
N GLY A 506 -0.42 2.71 -6.61
CA GLY A 506 -0.39 4.12 -6.97
C GLY A 506 0.91 4.81 -6.54
N ALA A 507 1.27 4.67 -5.26
CA ALA A 507 2.45 5.30 -4.66
C ALA A 507 3.78 4.74 -5.20
N ALA A 508 3.81 3.42 -5.49
CA ALA A 508 4.99 2.68 -5.91
C ALA A 508 5.83 3.38 -6.99
N THR A 509 7.15 3.44 -6.75
CA THR A 509 8.13 4.01 -7.68
C THR A 509 8.14 3.21 -8.99
N LYS A 510 7.99 3.90 -10.11
CA LYS A 510 7.78 3.31 -11.44
C LYS A 510 9.06 3.21 -12.25
N GLY A 511 9.19 2.16 -13.03
CA GLY A 511 10.20 2.08 -14.10
C GLY A 511 11.63 1.81 -13.62
N VAL A 512 11.88 1.70 -12.32
CA VAL A 512 13.21 1.53 -11.72
C VAL A 512 13.67 0.07 -11.67
N VAL A 513 12.76 -0.89 -11.58
CA VAL A 513 13.12 -2.30 -11.42
C VAL A 513 13.68 -2.87 -12.71
N THR A 514 14.85 -3.50 -12.63
CA THR A 514 15.52 -4.17 -13.77
C THR A 514 15.38 -5.69 -13.69
N ASP A 515 15.45 -6.37 -14.84
CA ASP A 515 15.15 -7.80 -15.02
C ASP A 515 13.73 -8.20 -14.56
N LEU A 516 12.71 -7.56 -15.14
CA LEU A 516 11.30 -7.75 -14.76
C LEU A 516 10.73 -9.14 -15.09
N LYS A 517 11.23 -9.84 -16.11
CA LYS A 517 10.60 -11.04 -16.70
C LYS A 517 9.07 -10.93 -16.83
N ASN A 518 8.59 -9.91 -17.55
CA ASN A 518 7.15 -9.60 -17.75
C ASN A 518 6.33 -9.30 -16.47
N SER A 519 6.99 -9.02 -15.34
CA SER A 519 6.33 -8.47 -14.15
C SER A 519 6.02 -6.97 -14.32
N VAL A 520 5.14 -6.44 -13.47
CA VAL A 520 4.91 -4.99 -13.35
C VAL A 520 6.16 -4.27 -12.84
N ASN A 521 6.48 -3.09 -13.40
CA ASN A 521 7.61 -2.28 -12.92
C ASN A 521 7.17 -1.29 -11.83
N ASN A 522 6.82 -1.85 -10.68
CA ASN A 522 6.41 -1.14 -9.47
C ASN A 522 7.36 -1.55 -8.34
N LEU A 523 8.06 -0.60 -7.71
CA LEU A 523 8.78 -0.82 -6.46
C LEU A 523 8.02 -0.16 -5.29
N ALA A 524 7.88 -0.88 -4.18
CA ALA A 524 7.16 -0.45 -2.99
C ALA A 524 7.64 0.92 -2.48
N TYR A 525 6.70 1.74 -2.03
CA TYR A 525 6.97 3.11 -1.59
C TYR A 525 5.90 3.58 -0.60
N ASN A 526 6.29 4.36 0.41
CA ASN A 526 5.41 4.85 1.48
C ASN A 526 4.78 6.24 1.22
N ASP A 527 4.91 6.75 -0.01
CA ASP A 527 4.44 8.06 -0.46
C ASP A 527 5.08 9.27 0.26
N ASP A 528 6.39 9.20 0.52
CA ASP A 528 7.16 10.16 1.36
C ASP A 528 6.61 10.28 2.79
N GLY A 529 5.75 9.34 3.19
CA GLY A 529 5.03 9.34 4.44
C GLY A 529 3.59 9.88 4.38
N TYR A 530 3.03 10.21 3.22
CA TYR A 530 1.69 10.83 3.06
C TYR A 530 0.55 9.86 2.65
#